data_AF-A0AB38LH52-F1
#
_entry.id   AF-A0AB38LH52-F1
#
_cell.length_a   1.000
_cell.length_b   1.000
_cell.length_c   1.000
_cell.angle_alpha   90.00
_cell.angle_beta   90.00
_cell.angle_gamma   90.00
#
_symmetry.space_group_name_H-M   'P 1'
#
loop_
_entity.id
_entity.type
_entity.pdbx_description
1 polymer ?
#
loop_
_entity_poly.entity_id
_entity_poly.type
_entity_poly.pdbx_seq_one_letter_code
_entity_poly.pdbx_strand_id
1 'polypeptide(L)'
;MDQRNRIPSIHQKDWLLYETTQQQVFDMERNILDALEHLIGSPTPYEFFHLGLLHHERTKEVENMALYVCKLTLFYGEFVSIPCSIIAKAAVAITRLALKLPPQPILEPHIKKVYPVLISVYADLLYLS
;
A
#
# COMPACT_ATOMS: atom_id res chain seq x y z
N MET A 1 25.64 -0.49 -2.02
CA MET A 1 25.59 -1.24 -3.29
C MET A 1 24.56 -0.57 -4.19
N ASP A 2 24.95 -0.24 -5.42
CA ASP A 2 24.21 0.64 -6.34
C ASP A 2 22.74 0.26 -6.51
N GLN A 3 21.84 1.09 -5.96
CA GLN A 3 20.39 0.96 -6.17
C GLN A 3 19.98 1.19 -7.63
N ARG A 4 20.85 1.83 -8.43
CA ARG A 4 20.64 2.11 -9.86
C ARG A 4 20.56 0.83 -10.71
N ASN A 5 21.22 -0.25 -10.32
CA ASN A 5 21.19 -1.51 -11.07
C ASN A 5 19.86 -2.28 -10.94
N ARG A 6 18.96 -1.86 -10.05
CA ARG A 6 17.61 -2.44 -9.93
C ARG A 6 16.58 -1.75 -10.82
N ILE A 7 16.94 -0.66 -11.47
CA ILE A 7 16.05 0.09 -12.35
C ILE A 7 16.12 -0.61 -13.71
N PRO A 8 15.12 -1.43 -14.10
CA PRO A 8 15.12 -2.03 -15.42
C PRO A 8 15.13 -0.94 -16.49
N SER A 9 16.05 -1.07 -17.45
CA SER A 9 16.15 -0.16 -18.59
C SER A 9 14.84 -0.12 -19.36
N ILE A 10 14.47 1.05 -19.85
CA ILE A 10 13.22 1.25 -20.60
C ILE A 10 13.19 0.42 -21.89
N HIS A 11 14.36 0.05 -22.42
CA HIS A 11 14.53 -0.88 -23.55
C HIS A 11 14.11 -2.33 -23.24
N GLN A 12 13.92 -2.68 -21.97
CA GLN A 12 13.56 -4.04 -21.55
C GLN A 12 12.03 -4.21 -21.35
N LYS A 13 11.25 -3.15 -21.59
CA LYS A 13 9.81 -3.05 -21.26
C LYS A 13 8.89 -2.92 -22.47
N ASP A 14 9.35 -3.26 -23.68
CA ASP A 14 8.55 -3.15 -24.91
C ASP A 14 7.19 -3.88 -24.82
N TRP A 15 7.10 -4.93 -24.00
CA TRP A 15 5.86 -5.70 -23.77
C TRP A 15 4.83 -5.02 -22.85
N LEU A 16 5.20 -3.97 -22.11
CA LEU A 16 4.32 -3.26 -21.17
C LEU A 16 3.69 -2.00 -21.77
N LEU A 17 4.26 -1.48 -22.86
CA LEU A 17 4.03 -0.11 -23.31
C LEU A 17 2.91 0.04 -24.34
N TYR A 18 2.19 -1.03 -24.73
CA TYR A 18 1.05 -0.96 -25.68
C TYR A 18 1.31 0.01 -26.84
N GLU A 19 2.39 -0.21 -27.61
CA GLU A 19 2.78 0.63 -28.77
C GLU A 19 3.17 2.09 -28.45
N THR A 20 3.27 2.47 -27.18
CA THR A 20 3.74 3.80 -26.75
C THR A 20 5.22 3.96 -27.03
N THR A 21 5.58 5.04 -27.72
CA THR A 21 6.98 5.33 -28.06
C THR A 21 7.74 5.82 -26.82
N GLN A 22 9.04 5.51 -26.74
CA GLN A 22 9.96 6.00 -25.70
C GLN A 22 9.84 7.50 -25.44
N GLN A 23 9.76 8.30 -26.51
CA GLN A 23 9.61 9.75 -26.42
C GLN A 23 8.32 10.15 -25.68
N GLN A 24 7.20 9.48 -25.97
CA GLN A 24 5.91 9.74 -25.30
C GLN A 24 5.98 9.40 -23.81
N VAL A 25 6.71 8.35 -23.44
CA VAL A 25 6.93 7.98 -22.02
C VAL A 25 7.74 9.06 -21.31
N PHE A 26 8.82 9.56 -21.91
CA PHE A 26 9.62 10.64 -21.32
C PHE A 26 8.87 11.96 -21.23
N ASP A 27 8.05 12.28 -22.23
CA ASP A 27 7.20 13.47 -22.21
C ASP A 27 6.17 13.36 -21.08
N MET A 28 5.55 12.19 -20.90
CA MET A 28 4.65 11.94 -19.76
C MET A 28 5.38 12.02 -18.41
N GLU A 29 6.58 11.43 -18.29
CA GLU A 29 7.39 11.47 -17.07
C GLU A 29 7.68 12.92 -16.65
N ARG A 30 8.16 13.75 -17.59
CA ARG A 30 8.44 15.16 -17.33
C ARG A 30 7.19 15.91 -16.87
N ASN A 31 6.08 15.72 -17.56
CA ASN A 31 4.82 16.37 -17.20
C ASN A 31 4.34 15.97 -15.80
N ILE A 32 4.50 14.70 -15.40
CA ILE A 32 4.14 14.22 -14.05
C ILE A 32 5.06 14.85 -13.00
N LEU A 33 6.36 14.90 -13.26
CA LEU A 33 7.33 15.52 -12.34
C LEU A 33 7.06 17.00 -12.14
N ASP A 34 6.77 17.73 -13.22
CA ASP A 34 6.42 19.14 -13.17
C ASP A 34 5.12 19.36 -12.39
N ALA A 35 4.10 18.52 -12.60
CA ALA A 35 2.84 18.57 -11.86
C ALA A 35 2.98 18.27 -10.36
N LEU A 36 4.02 17.53 -9.97
CA LEU A 36 4.37 17.24 -8.58
C LEU A 36 5.42 18.21 -8.00
N GLU A 37 5.79 19.27 -8.73
CA GLU A 37 6.85 20.22 -8.32
C GLU A 37 8.19 19.53 -7.99
N HIS A 38 8.49 18.41 -8.66
CA HIS A 38 9.61 17.53 -8.37
C HIS A 38 9.66 16.98 -6.93
N LEU A 39 8.56 17.05 -6.17
CA LEU A 39 8.43 16.46 -4.85
C LEU A 39 8.13 14.96 -4.97
N ILE A 40 9.19 14.16 -5.07
CA ILE A 40 9.10 12.71 -5.10
C ILE A 40 9.27 12.19 -3.67
N GLY A 41 8.16 11.77 -3.07
CA GLY A 41 8.19 11.19 -1.73
C GLY A 41 6.82 11.18 -1.07
N SER A 42 5.98 10.21 -1.42
CA SER A 42 4.87 9.84 -0.54
C SER A 42 5.29 8.59 0.20
N PRO A 43 5.40 8.63 1.55
CA PRO A 43 5.72 7.43 2.31
C PRO A 43 4.64 6.39 2.06
N THR A 44 5.05 5.26 1.49
CA THR A 44 4.10 4.19 1.15
C THR A 44 3.51 3.60 2.43
N PRO A 45 2.30 3.01 2.42
CA PRO A 45 1.73 2.36 3.60
C PRO A 45 2.68 1.30 4.21
N TYR A 46 3.54 0.72 3.38
CA TYR A 46 4.60 -0.21 3.79
C TYR A 46 5.61 0.41 4.77
N GLU A 47 5.98 1.67 4.60
CA GLU A 47 6.96 2.32 5.48
C GLU A 47 6.37 2.56 6.88
N PHE A 48 5.08 2.89 6.96
CA PHE A 48 4.37 3.03 8.24
C PHE A 48 4.01 1.69 8.90
N PHE A 49 3.92 0.62 8.10
CA PHE A 49 3.60 -0.71 8.59
C PHE A 49 4.61 -1.19 9.64
N HIS A 50 5.90 -0.99 9.39
CA HIS A 50 6.95 -1.39 10.31
C HIS A 50 6.88 -0.65 11.66
N LEU A 51 6.37 0.58 11.67
CA LEU A 51 6.15 1.37 12.89
C LEU A 51 4.97 0.82 13.70
N GLY A 52 3.88 0.40 13.04
CA GLY A 52 2.72 -0.21 13.71
C GLY A 52 3.01 -1.56 14.37
N LEU A 53 4.03 -2.27 13.88
CA LEU A 53 4.48 -3.56 14.43
C LEU A 53 5.58 -3.46 15.50
N LEU A 54 6.12 -2.28 15.81
CA LEU A 54 7.22 -2.13 16.78
C LEU A 54 6.90 -2.72 18.16
N HIS A 55 5.63 -2.68 18.56
CA HIS A 55 5.18 -3.12 19.88
C HIS A 55 4.58 -4.53 19.92
N HIS A 56 4.68 -5.31 18.83
CA HIS A 56 4.00 -6.59 18.70
C HIS A 56 4.92 -7.67 18.12
N GLU A 57 4.53 -8.94 18.29
CA GLU A 57 5.23 -10.06 17.65
C GLU A 57 5.22 -9.91 16.12
N ARG A 58 6.43 -9.88 15.55
CA ARG A 58 6.68 -9.82 14.11
C ARG A 58 6.92 -11.22 13.58
N THR A 59 5.85 -12.01 13.48
CA THR A 59 5.92 -13.26 12.72
C THR A 59 5.82 -12.95 11.22
N LYS A 60 6.50 -13.75 10.39
CA LYS A 60 6.43 -13.60 8.92
C LYS A 60 5.00 -13.66 8.40
N GLU A 61 4.14 -14.44 9.06
CA GLU A 61 2.73 -14.58 8.73
C GLU A 61 1.96 -13.27 8.91
N VAL A 62 2.15 -12.58 10.05
CA VAL A 62 1.57 -11.25 10.31
C VAL A 62 2.10 -10.23 9.32
N GLU A 63 3.40 -10.26 9.02
CA GLU A 63 4.01 -9.35 8.06
C GLU A 63 3.45 -9.53 6.64
N ASN A 64 3.33 -10.76 6.18
CA ASN A 64 2.79 -11.06 4.85
C ASN A 64 1.31 -10.71 4.72
N MET A 65 0.50 -11.05 5.73
CA MET A 65 -0.93 -10.78 5.71
C MET A 65 -1.21 -9.26 5.74
N ALA A 66 -0.51 -8.50 6.58
CA ALA A 66 -0.71 -7.06 6.62
C ALA A 66 -0.19 -6.36 5.36
N LEU A 67 0.93 -6.82 4.78
CA LEU A 67 1.39 -6.36 3.48
C LEU A 67 0.33 -6.60 2.39
N TYR A 68 -0.28 -7.77 2.40
CA TYR A 68 -1.35 -8.12 1.46
C TYR A 68 -2.54 -7.15 1.59
N VAL A 69 -3.01 -6.87 2.80
CA VAL A 69 -4.10 -5.90 3.04
C VAL A 69 -3.71 -4.49 2.61
N CYS A 70 -2.49 -4.02 2.92
CA CYS A 70 -2.00 -2.73 2.42
C CYS A 70 -2.00 -2.67 0.89
N LYS A 71 -1.62 -3.76 0.20
CA LYS A 71 -1.66 -3.80 -1.27
C LYS A 71 -3.08 -3.77 -1.82
N LEU A 72 -4.03 -4.44 -1.15
CA LEU A 72 -5.44 -4.39 -1.55
C LEU A 72 -5.95 -2.95 -1.59
N THR A 73 -5.59 -2.11 -0.62
CA THR A 73 -6.05 -0.71 -0.60
C THR A 73 -5.61 0.12 -1.81
N LEU A 74 -4.57 -0.30 -2.56
CA LEU A 74 -4.15 0.37 -3.80
C LEU A 74 -5.12 0.14 -4.97
N PHE A 75 -5.94 -0.90 -4.91
CA PHE A 75 -6.92 -1.22 -5.96
C PHE A 75 -8.25 -0.48 -5.78
N TYR A 76 -8.48 0.16 -4.63
CA TYR A 76 -9.73 0.83 -4.31
C TYR A 76 -9.51 2.34 -4.20
N GLY A 77 -10.15 3.09 -5.09
CA GLY A 77 -10.02 4.56 -5.15
C GLY A 77 -10.46 5.29 -3.88
N GLU A 78 -11.31 4.67 -3.06
CA GLU A 78 -11.79 5.21 -1.79
C GLU A 78 -10.65 5.50 -0.79
N PHE A 79 -9.53 4.77 -0.88
CA PHE A 79 -8.38 4.96 0.03
C PHE A 79 -7.37 6.01 -0.45
N VAL A 80 -7.51 6.57 -1.65
CA VAL A 80 -6.56 7.55 -2.20
C VAL A 80 -6.45 8.82 -1.33
N SER A 81 -7.56 9.21 -0.70
CA SER A 81 -7.61 10.38 0.20
C SER A 81 -7.17 10.09 1.64
N ILE A 82 -6.91 8.83 1.98
CA ILE A 82 -6.61 8.40 3.35
C ILE A 82 -5.09 8.40 3.57
N PRO A 83 -4.59 9.02 4.67
CA PRO A 83 -3.18 8.98 5.00
C PRO A 83 -2.62 7.55 5.11
N CYS A 84 -1.45 7.32 4.49
CA CYS A 84 -0.78 6.02 4.48
C CYS A 84 -0.51 5.46 5.89
N SER A 85 -0.30 6.33 6.88
CA SER A 85 -0.15 5.95 8.29
C SER A 85 -1.42 5.34 8.89
N ILE A 86 -2.60 5.82 8.49
CA ILE A 86 -3.89 5.29 8.95
C ILE A 86 -4.17 3.96 8.27
N ILE A 87 -3.90 3.85 6.96
CA ILE A 87 -4.02 2.59 6.21
C ILE A 87 -3.16 1.50 6.85
N ALA A 88 -1.89 1.81 7.14
CA ALA A 88 -0.96 0.86 7.76
C ALA A 88 -1.43 0.39 9.15
N LYS A 89 -1.92 1.30 10.00
CA LYS A 89 -2.49 0.95 11.31
C LYS A 89 -3.73 0.06 11.18
N ALA A 90 -4.63 0.39 10.26
CA ALA A 90 -5.85 -0.40 10.01
C ALA A 90 -5.51 -1.81 9.50
N ALA A 91 -4.58 -1.91 8.54
CA ALA A 91 -4.12 -3.20 8.01
C ALA A 91 -3.51 -4.11 9.10
N VAL A 92 -2.73 -3.55 10.03
CA VAL A 92 -2.20 -4.30 11.19
C VAL A 92 -3.33 -4.78 12.09
N ALA A 93 -4.28 -3.91 12.44
CA ALA A 93 -5.39 -4.25 13.32
C ALA A 93 -6.24 -5.40 12.75
N ILE A 94 -6.52 -5.35 11.45
CA ILE A 94 -7.30 -6.38 10.75
C ILE A 94 -6.53 -7.69 10.63
N THR A 95 -5.23 -7.62 10.29
CA THR A 95 -4.38 -8.81 10.23
C THR A 95 -4.37 -9.56 11.56
N ARG A 96 -4.29 -8.82 12.67
CA ARG A 96 -4.34 -9.41 14.01
C ARG A 96 -5.70 -10.05 14.29
N LEU A 97 -6.79 -9.42 13.88
CA LEU A 97 -8.13 -9.99 13.99
C LEU A 97 -8.26 -11.29 13.17
N ALA A 98 -7.80 -11.28 11.92
CA ALA A 98 -7.84 -12.43 11.02
C ALA A 98 -7.02 -13.61 11.55
N LEU A 99 -5.87 -13.33 12.16
CA LEU A 99 -4.99 -14.33 12.78
C LEU A 99 -5.37 -14.69 14.23
N LYS A 100 -6.53 -14.21 14.73
CA LYS A 100 -7.01 -14.44 16.11
C LYS A 100 -6.00 -14.02 17.20
N LEU A 101 -5.20 -13.01 16.92
CA LEU A 101 -4.24 -12.39 17.85
C LEU A 101 -4.93 -11.33 18.72
N PRO A 102 -4.37 -10.99 19.89
CA PRO A 102 -5.01 -10.01 20.78
C PRO A 102 -5.19 -8.65 20.07
N PRO A 103 -6.37 -8.02 20.18
CA PRO A 103 -6.67 -6.78 19.47
C PRO A 103 -5.76 -5.64 19.94
N GLN A 104 -5.39 -4.74 19.01
CA GLN A 104 -4.64 -3.54 19.37
C GLN A 104 -5.55 -2.54 20.10
N PRO A 105 -5.10 -1.92 21.22
CA PRO A 105 -5.90 -0.97 22.00
C PRO A 105 -6.04 0.41 21.33
N ILE A 106 -5.27 0.68 20.27
CA ILE A 106 -5.14 1.99 19.63
C ILE A 106 -6.17 2.11 18.50
N LEU A 107 -7.46 1.96 18.82
CA LEU A 107 -8.53 2.26 17.88
C LEU A 107 -8.89 3.74 17.98
N GLU A 108 -8.02 4.59 17.44
CA GLU A 108 -8.30 6.03 17.38
C GLU A 108 -9.58 6.32 16.57
N PRO A 109 -10.34 7.39 16.89
CA PRO A 109 -11.66 7.65 16.30
C PRO A 109 -11.66 7.79 14.76
N HIS A 110 -10.53 8.12 14.14
CA HIS A 110 -10.38 8.17 12.68
C HIS A 110 -10.30 6.79 12.01
N ILE A 111 -9.89 5.76 12.75
CA ILE A 111 -9.84 4.38 12.27
C ILE A 111 -11.27 3.83 12.06
N LYS A 112 -12.27 4.32 12.82
CA LYS A 112 -13.69 3.98 12.63
C LYS A 112 -14.26 4.31 11.24
N LYS A 113 -13.65 5.25 10.49
CA LYS A 113 -14.08 5.58 9.12
C LYS A 113 -13.54 4.59 8.08
N VAL A 114 -12.36 4.02 8.33
CA VAL A 114 -11.69 3.06 7.43
C VAL A 114 -12.19 1.64 7.68
N TYR A 115 -12.58 1.35 8.92
CA TYR A 115 -13.13 0.06 9.36
C TYR A 115 -14.31 -0.47 8.53
N PRO A 116 -15.38 0.28 8.22
CA PRO A 116 -16.51 -0.26 7.47
C PRO A 116 -16.15 -0.68 6.04
N VAL A 117 -15.26 0.08 5.36
CA VAL A 117 -14.83 -0.22 4.00
C VAL A 117 -13.83 -1.39 3.97
N LEU A 118 -12.93 -1.48 4.95
CA LEU A 118 -12.03 -2.64 5.05
C LEU A 118 -12.75 -3.90 5.54
N ILE A 119 -13.77 -3.78 6.40
CA ILE A 119 -14.62 -4.89 6.82
C ILE A 119 -15.51 -5.36 5.67
N SER A 120 -16.04 -4.47 4.82
CA SER A 120 -16.79 -4.91 3.63
C SER A 120 -15.87 -5.69 2.67
N VAL A 121 -14.64 -5.22 2.45
CA VAL A 121 -13.64 -5.95 1.65
C VAL A 121 -13.27 -7.30 2.29
N TYR A 122 -13.15 -7.38 3.62
CA TYR A 122 -12.92 -8.65 4.32
C TYR A 122 -14.15 -9.58 4.34
N ALA A 123 -15.35 -9.02 4.42
CA ALA A 123 -16.60 -9.77 4.35
C ALA A 123 -16.78 -10.37 2.95
N ASP A 124 -16.53 -9.60 1.89
CA ASP A 124 -16.54 -10.09 0.51
C ASP A 124 -15.54 -11.25 0.32
N LEU A 125 -14.37 -11.19 0.96
CA LEU A 125 -13.38 -12.28 0.95
C LEU A 125 -13.80 -13.51 1.76
N LEU A 126 -14.58 -13.35 2.84
CA LEU A 126 -15.09 -14.45 3.68
C LEU A 126 -16.36 -15.10 3.11
N TYR A 127 -17.16 -14.39 2.31
CA TYR A 127 -18.36 -14.92 1.64
C TYR A 127 -18.04 -15.59 0.28
N LEU A 128 -16.79 -15.52 -0.19
CA LEU A 128 -16.28 -16.20 -1.39
C LEU A 128 -15.58 -17.54 -1.10
N SER A 129 -15.60 -18.03 0.14
CA SER A 129 -15.13 -19.38 0.54
C SER A 129 -16.27 -20.26 1.03
#